data_AF-A0A6N9C018-F1
#
_entry.id   AF-A0A6N9C018-F1
#
_cell.length_a   1.000
_cell.length_b   1.000
_cell.length_c   1.000
_cell.angle_alpha   90.00
_cell.angle_beta   90.00
_cell.angle_gamma   90.00
#
_symmetry.space_group_name_H-M   'P 1'
#
loop_
_entity.id
_entity.type
_entity.pdbx_description
1 polymer ?
#
loop_
_entity_poly.entity_id
_entity_poly.type
_entity_poly.pdbx_seq_one_letter_code
_entity_poly.pdbx_strand_id
1 'polypeptide(L)' 'MSSDGVELMASKESYEDWDPAEFLRDRETIVEYLQAALEENDPKFFVKALGNVARAKAKVT' A
#
# COMPACT_ATOMS: atom_id res chain seq x y z
N MET A 1 -48.61 -0.65 17.32
CA MET A 1 -47.78 -1.72 16.71
C MET A 1 -47.80 -1.54 15.21
N SER A 2 -46.81 -2.08 14.51
CA SER A 2 -46.27 -1.69 13.19
C SER A 2 -45.25 -0.57 13.37
N SER A 3 -43.96 -0.84 13.62
CA SER A 3 -43.04 -1.68 12.81
C SER A 3 -43.32 -1.39 11.34
N ASP A 4 -42.45 -0.66 10.64
CA ASP A 4 -41.17 -1.22 10.26
C ASP A 4 -40.06 -0.16 10.24
N GLY A 5 -38.93 -0.53 10.86
CA GLY A 5 -37.72 0.27 10.89
C GLY A 5 -37.17 0.45 9.48
N VAL A 6 -36.79 1.69 9.17
CA VAL A 6 -36.06 2.03 7.96
C VAL A 6 -34.68 1.38 8.06
N GLU A 7 -34.49 0.27 7.36
CA GLU A 7 -33.21 -0.43 7.27
C GLU A 7 -32.26 0.42 6.43
N LEU A 8 -31.35 1.13 7.10
CA LEU A 8 -30.29 1.90 6.45
C LEU A 8 -29.34 0.92 5.74
N MET A 9 -29.56 0.76 4.44
CA MET A 9 -28.69 0.04 3.53
C MET A 9 -27.35 0.78 3.46
N ALA A 10 -26.40 0.34 4.30
CA ALA A 10 -25.03 0.84 4.31
C ALA A 10 -24.34 0.41 3.01
N SER A 11 -24.29 1.29 2.02
CA SER A 11 -23.41 1.15 0.85
C SER A 11 -21.97 1.11 1.34
N LYS A 12 -21.39 -0.09 1.39
CA LYS A 12 -19.98 -0.27 1.68
C LYS A 12 -19.19 0.08 0.43
N GLU A 13 -18.86 1.35 0.28
CA GLU A 13 -17.89 1.78 -0.71
C GLU A 13 -16.56 1.08 -0.40
N SER A 14 -16.06 0.33 -1.38
CA SER A 14 -14.83 -0.45 -1.25
C SER A 14 -13.72 0.33 -1.94
N TYR A 15 -12.68 0.65 -1.17
CA TYR A 15 -11.46 1.29 -1.66
C TYR A 15 -10.39 0.21 -1.78
N GLU A 16 -9.59 0.28 -2.84
CA GLU A 16 -8.41 -0.57 -2.96
C GLU A 16 -7.34 -0.12 -1.95
N ASP A 17 -6.72 -1.08 -1.27
CA ASP A 17 -5.60 -0.79 -0.38
C ASP A 17 -4.40 -0.33 -1.20
N TRP A 18 -3.78 0.77 -0.79
CA TRP A 18 -2.61 1.30 -1.47
C TRP A 18 -1.39 0.38 -1.29
N ASP A 19 -0.84 -0.13 -2.40
CA ASP A 19 0.39 -0.95 -2.42
C ASP A 19 1.55 -0.20 -3.11
N PRO A 20 2.61 0.18 -2.38
CA PRO A 20 3.77 0.87 -2.98
C PRO A 20 4.43 0.06 -4.09
N ALA A 21 4.33 -1.27 -4.06
CA ALA A 21 4.93 -2.13 -5.08
C ALA A 21 4.37 -1.91 -6.50
N GLU A 22 3.21 -1.25 -6.66
CA GLU A 22 2.63 -0.93 -7.97
C GLU A 22 3.35 0.19 -8.73
N PHE A 23 4.06 1.04 -7.99
CA PHE A 23 4.73 2.24 -8.50
C PHE A 23 6.25 2.07 -8.63
N LEU A 24 6.85 1.05 -8.00
CA LEU A 24 8.29 0.78 -7.99
C LEU A 24 8.77 0.07 -9.28
N ARG A 25 8.59 0.71 -10.45
CA ARG A 25 8.83 0.13 -11.78
C ARG A 25 10.21 0.39 -12.35
N ASP A 26 10.74 1.59 -12.11
CA ASP A 26 12.04 2.03 -12.59
C ASP A 26 13.06 2.19 -11.45
N ARG A 27 14.34 2.25 -11.81
CA ARG A 27 15.42 2.34 -10.83
C ARG A 27 15.41 3.64 -10.05
N GLU A 28 15.03 4.76 -10.67
CA GLU A 28 15.04 6.07 -10.04
C GLU A 28 14.03 6.11 -8.89
N THR A 29 12.79 5.70 -9.16
CA THR A 29 11.73 5.60 -8.15
C THR A 29 12.11 4.64 -7.02
N ILE A 30 12.78 3.52 -7.33
CA ILE A 30 13.25 2.58 -6.30
C ILE A 30 14.32 3.23 -5.41
N VAL A 31 15.25 4.00 -5.98
CA VAL A 31 16.30 4.67 -5.22
C VAL A 31 15.69 5.74 -4.31
N GLU A 32 14.83 6.61 -4.84
CA GLU A 32 14.16 7.64 -4.04
C GLU A 32 13.35 7.04 -2.89
N TYR A 33 12.60 5.95 -3.17
CA TYR A 33 11.81 5.26 -2.16
C TYR A 33 12.67 4.67 -1.03
N LEU A 34 13.81 4.05 -1.37
CA LEU A 34 14.72 3.48 -0.37
C LEU A 34 15.49 4.58 0.38
N GLN A 35 15.81 5.70 -0.26
CA GLN A 35 16.41 6.85 0.41
C GLN A 35 15.45 7.43 1.45
N ALA A 36 14.19 7.68 1.08
CA ALA A 36 13.17 8.12 2.03
C ALA A 36 13.02 7.14 3.21
N ALA A 37 13.09 5.84 2.94
CA ALA A 37 13.04 4.83 3.99
C ALA A 37 14.28 4.80 4.92
N LEU A 38 15.46 5.23 4.44
CA LEU A 38 16.65 5.39 5.27
C LEU A 38 16.56 6.62 6.17
N GLU A 39 15.96 7.71 5.66
CA GLU A 39 15.79 8.96 6.40
C GLU A 39 14.88 8.82 7.62
N GLU A 40 13.91 7.89 7.58
CA GLU A 40 13.08 7.52 8.73
C GLU A 40 13.87 6.93 9.91
N ASN A 41 15.13 6.53 9.69
CA ASN A 41 16.05 5.97 10.69
C ASN A 41 15.48 4.76 11.49
N ASP A 42 14.48 4.07 10.95
CA ASP A 42 13.92 2.84 11.49
C ASP A 42 14.34 1.62 10.64
N PRO A 43 15.18 0.73 11.17
CA PRO A 43 15.58 -0.50 10.48
C PRO A 43 14.40 -1.38 10.07
N LYS A 44 13.29 -1.39 10.84
CA LYS A 44 12.11 -2.20 10.51
C LYS A 44 11.37 -1.65 9.30
N PHE A 45 11.21 -0.32 9.26
CA PHE A 45 10.66 0.37 8.09
C PHE A 45 11.49 0.11 6.84
N PHE A 46 12.83 0.19 6.95
CA PHE A 46 13.71 -0.07 5.82
C PHE A 46 13.60 -1.51 5.28
N VAL A 47 13.51 -2.52 6.17
CA VAL A 47 13.26 -3.91 5.76
C VAL A 47 11.90 -4.06 5.07
N LYS A 48 10.86 -3.37 5.54
CA LYS A 48 9.55 -3.36 4.87
C LYS A 48 9.64 -2.75 3.47
N ALA A 49 10.36 -1.64 3.31
CA ALA A 49 10.59 -0.99 2.02
C ALA A 49 11.33 -1.92 1.04
N LEU A 50 12.37 -2.64 1.50
CA LEU A 50 13.05 -3.66 0.68
C LEU A 50 12.09 -4.77 0.23
N GLY A 51 11.18 -5.22 1.09
CA GLY A 51 10.13 -6.17 0.74
C GLY A 51 9.19 -5.66 -0.35
N ASN A 52 8.83 -4.37 -0.31
CA ASN A 52 8.02 -3.74 -1.36
C ASN A 52 8.74 -3.73 -2.70
N VAL A 53 10.02 -3.36 -2.71
CA VAL A 53 10.86 -3.38 -3.93
C VAL A 53 11.00 -4.81 -4.48
N ALA A 54 11.22 -5.81 -3.62
CA ALA A 54 11.33 -7.21 -4.05
C ALA A 54 10.02 -7.69 -4.72
N ARG A 55 8.86 -7.37 -4.13
CA ARG A 55 7.55 -7.70 -4.71
C ARG A 55 7.31 -6.99 -6.04
N ALA A 56 7.69 -5.72 -6.16
CA ALA A 56 7.57 -4.97 -7.41
C ALA A 56 8.40 -5.61 -8.53
N LYS A 57 9.65 -6.00 -8.25
CA LYS A 57 10.53 -6.66 -9.22
C LYS A 57 10.03 -8.05 -9.62
N ALA A 58 9.44 -8.80 -8.69
CA ALA A 58 8.87 -10.11 -8.97
C ALA A 58 7.70 -10.05 -9.97
N LYS A 59 6.96 -8.93 -10.03
CA LYS A 59 5.88 -8.73 -11.02
C LYS A 59 6.40 -8.47 -12.45
N VAL A 60 7.68 -8.09 -12.59
CA VAL A 60 8.30 -7.68 -13.87
C VAL A 60 9.07 -8.84 -14.55
N THR A 61 9.10 -10.02 -13.94
CA THR A 61 9.74 -11.24 -14.49
C THR A 61 8.70 -12.32 -14.73
#